data_AF-A0A2G6GSH1-F1
#
_entry.id   AF-A0A2G6GSH1-F1
#
_cell.length_a   1.000
_cell.length_b   1.000
_cell.length_c   1.000
_cell.angle_alpha   90.00
_cell.angle_beta   90.00
_cell.angle_gamma   90.00
#
_symmetry.space_group_name_H-M   'P 1'
#
loop_
_entity.id
_entity.type
_entity.pdbx_description
1 polymer ?
#
loop_
_entity_poly.entity_id
_entity_poly.type
_entity_poly.pdbx_seq_one_letter_code
_entity_poly.pdbx_strand_id
1 'polypeptide(L)' 'MTYTIKITETNPKAINIINMLKMLALDYDFVQIYEDDDNLHFMTEEQKKEFDKRYNYTINNMSEGKTWDEIEQKFLSK' A
#
# COMPACT_ATOMS: atom_id res chain seq x y z
N MET A 1 10.36 15.97 12.63
CA MET A 1 11.29 15.63 11.54
C MET A 1 11.24 14.13 11.39
N THR A 2 11.13 13.62 10.18
CA THR A 2 10.93 12.17 9.91
C THR A 2 12.08 11.68 9.05
N TYR A 3 12.63 10.52 9.38
CA TYR A 3 13.72 9.88 8.63
C TYR A 3 13.28 8.49 8.18
N THR A 4 13.67 8.10 6.97
CA THR A 4 13.39 6.77 6.41
C THR A 4 14.69 6.01 6.25
N ILE A 5 14.74 4.78 6.75
CA ILE A 5 15.89 3.89 6.63
C ILE A 5 15.53 2.80 5.62
N LYS A 6 16.29 2.70 4.53
CA LYS A 6 16.16 1.62 3.54
C LYS A 6 17.27 0.60 3.73
N ILE A 7 16.90 -0.65 3.98
CA ILE A 7 17.83 -1.79 4.09
C ILE A 7 17.65 -2.64 2.84
N THR A 8 18.67 -2.70 1.98
CA THR A 8 18.62 -3.39 0.68
C THR A 8 19.25 -4.77 0.70
N GLU A 9 19.95 -5.14 1.78
CA GLU A 9 20.63 -6.42 1.91
C GLU A 9 19.90 -7.37 2.85
N THR A 10 20.02 -8.67 2.58
CA THR A 10 19.40 -9.77 3.35
C THR A 10 20.43 -10.55 4.18
N ASN A 11 21.62 -9.99 4.37
CA ASN A 11 22.69 -10.65 5.12
C ASN A 11 22.36 -10.70 6.64
N PRO A 12 23.05 -11.56 7.44
CA PRO A 12 22.77 -11.69 8.86
C PRO A 12 22.89 -10.39 9.66
N LYS A 13 23.74 -9.45 9.23
CA LYS A 13 23.87 -8.13 9.89
C LYS A 13 22.63 -7.27 9.66
N ALA A 14 22.09 -7.30 8.45
CA ALA A 14 20.84 -6.60 8.12
C ALA A 14 19.66 -7.12 8.94
N ILE A 15 19.55 -8.44 9.08
CA ILE A 15 18.53 -9.08 9.93
C ILE A 15 18.68 -8.64 11.39
N ASN A 16 19.92 -8.61 11.92
CA ASN A 16 20.18 -8.15 13.28
C ASN A 16 19.76 -6.68 13.48
N ILE A 17 20.01 -5.81 12.50
CA ILE A 17 19.58 -4.39 12.55
C ILE A 17 18.06 -4.30 12.57
N ILE A 18 17.36 -5.07 11.74
CA ILE A 18 15.89 -5.11 11.72
C ILE A 18 15.35 -5.55 13.08
N ASN A 19 15.91 -6.60 13.66
CA ASN A 19 15.50 -7.09 14.99
C ASN A 19 15.73 -6.05 16.09
N MET A 20 16.87 -5.36 16.06
CA MET A 20 17.16 -4.27 16.99
C MET A 20 16.13 -3.14 16.86
N LEU A 21 15.82 -2.71 15.65
CA LEU A 21 14.79 -1.69 15.41
C LEU A 21 13.42 -2.18 15.92
N LYS A 22 13.04 -3.44 15.64
CA LYS A 22 11.78 -4.03 16.11
C LYS A 22 11.69 -4.05 17.63
N MET A 23 12.78 -4.33 18.34
CA MET A 23 12.82 -4.24 19.80
C MET A 23 12.64 -2.79 20.28
N LEU A 24 13.33 -1.83 19.67
CA LEU A 24 13.19 -0.41 20.04
C LEU A 24 11.77 0.11 19.80
N ALA A 25 11.08 -0.37 18.77
CA ALA A 25 9.68 -0.01 18.51
C ALA A 25 8.71 -0.47 19.61
N LEU A 26 9.09 -1.43 20.46
CA LEU A 26 8.27 -1.84 21.61
C LEU A 26 8.38 -0.87 22.78
N ASP A 27 9.56 -0.26 22.96
CA ASP A 27 9.85 0.60 24.11
C ASP A 27 9.67 2.09 23.80
N TYR A 28 9.69 2.46 22.51
CA TYR A 28 9.69 3.85 22.05
C TYR A 28 8.62 4.11 20.99
N ASP A 29 7.53 4.76 21.39
CA ASP A 29 6.39 5.10 20.52
C ASP A 29 6.77 5.97 19.29
N PHE A 30 7.91 6.68 19.35
CA PHE A 30 8.42 7.48 18.23
C PHE A 30 9.13 6.63 17.16
N VAL A 31 9.41 5.35 17.44
CA VAL A 31 9.99 4.41 16.48
C VAL A 31 8.85 3.59 15.89
N GLN A 32 8.53 3.86 14.63
CA GLN A 32 7.49 3.14 13.90
C GLN A 32 8.15 2.35 12.77
N ILE A 33 7.83 1.06 12.68
CA ILE A 33 8.34 0.17 11.63
C ILE A 33 7.16 -0.24 10.76
N TYR A 34 7.27 0.11 9.49
CA TYR A 34 6.34 -0.30 8.45
C TYR A 34 7.09 -1.31 7.59
N GLU A 35 6.57 -2.54 7.51
CA GLU A 35 7.02 -3.45 6.46
C GLU A 35 6.38 -2.95 5.17
N ASP A 36 7.23 -2.50 4.23
CA ASP A 36 6.79 -2.23 2.86
C ASP A 36 6.40 -3.56 2.24
N ASP A 37 5.14 -3.95 2.47
CA ASP A 37 4.43 -4.82 1.55
C ASP A 37 4.22 -3.93 0.32
N ASP A 38 5.04 -4.15 -0.72
CA ASP A 38 5.32 -3.30 -1.90
C ASP A 38 4.09 -2.79 -2.71
N ASN A 39 2.84 -2.88 -2.20
CA ASN A 39 1.63 -2.51 -2.93
C ASN A 39 0.58 -1.66 -2.20
N LEU A 40 0.65 -1.39 -0.89
CA LEU A 40 -0.43 -0.62 -0.21
C LEU A 40 -0.04 0.76 0.30
N HIS A 41 1.20 0.99 0.71
CA HIS A 41 1.60 2.23 1.37
C HIS A 41 1.97 3.38 0.41
N PHE A 42 2.07 3.12 -0.89
CA PHE A 42 2.39 4.12 -1.92
C PHE A 42 1.18 4.66 -2.69
N MET A 43 -0.05 4.30 -2.32
CA MET A 43 -1.22 4.88 -2.97
C MET A 43 -1.42 6.32 -2.48
N THR A 44 -1.32 7.28 -3.40
CA THR A 44 -1.77 8.65 -3.16
C THR A 44 -3.26 8.65 -2.78
N GLU A 45 -3.73 9.66 -2.07
CA GLU A 45 -5.14 9.77 -1.69
C GLU A 45 -6.09 9.74 -2.91
N GLU A 46 -5.61 10.19 -4.07
CA GLU A 46 -6.34 10.08 -5.34
C GLU A 46 -6.42 8.63 -5.83
N GLN A 47 -5.32 7.86 -5.73
CA GLN A 47 -5.29 6.45 -6.10
C GLN A 47 -6.16 5.59 -5.17
N LYS A 48 -6.19 5.90 -3.86
CA LYS A 48 -7.10 5.23 -2.91
C LYS A 48 -8.56 5.49 -3.25
N LYS A 49 -8.93 6.75 -3.53
CA LYS A 49 -10.30 7.10 -3.94
C LYS A 49 -10.72 6.38 -5.22
N GLU A 50 -9.82 6.30 -6.19
CA GLU A 50 -10.09 5.59 -7.44
C GLU A 50 -10.22 4.07 -7.22
N PHE A 51 -9.39 3.49 -6.35
CA PHE A 51 -9.50 2.09 -5.95
C PHE A 51 -10.83 1.81 -5.25
N ASP A 52 -11.22 2.62 -4.26
CA ASP A 52 -12.49 2.48 -3.56
C ASP A 52 -13.68 2.62 -4.51
N LYS A 53 -13.61 3.54 -5.47
CA LYS A 53 -14.65 3.72 -6.49
C LYS A 53 -14.78 2.49 -7.38
N ARG A 54 -13.65 1.93 -7.86
CA ARG A 54 -13.61 0.69 -8.66
C ARG A 54 -14.17 -0.49 -7.90
N TYR A 55 -13.70 -0.69 -6.68
CA TYR A 55 -14.15 -1.77 -5.80
C TYR A 55 -15.67 -1.68 -5.56
N ASN A 56 -16.18 -0.51 -5.17
CA ASN A 56 -17.60 -0.30 -4.96
C ASN A 56 -18.43 -0.52 -6.22
N TYR A 57 -17.92 -0.11 -7.39
CA TYR A 57 -18.60 -0.37 -8.65
C TYR A 57 -18.66 -1.88 -8.93
N THR A 58 -17.56 -2.62 -8.78
CA THR A 58 -17.49 -4.06 -9.03
C THR A 58 -18.40 -4.84 -8.07
N ILE A 59 -18.43 -4.49 -6.77
CA ILE A 59 -19.32 -5.15 -5.80
C ILE A 59 -20.79 -4.90 -6.14
N ASN A 60 -21.16 -3.67 -6.49
CA ASN A 60 -22.56 -3.31 -6.75
C ASN A 60 -23.06 -3.72 -8.15
N ASN A 61 -22.15 -4.04 -9.09
CA ASN A 61 -22.47 -4.45 -10.46
C ASN A 61 -21.96 -5.87 -10.78
N MET A 62 -21.70 -6.69 -9.76
CA MET A 62 -21.11 -8.03 -9.87
C MET A 62 -21.95 -8.97 -10.76
N SER A 63 -23.24 -8.69 -10.93
CA SER A 63 -24.15 -9.45 -11.81
C SER A 63 -24.01 -9.14 -13.30
N GLU A 64 -23.34 -8.06 -13.71
CA GLU A 64 -23.18 -7.72 -15.13
C GLU A 64 -21.92 -8.31 -15.78
N GLY A 65 -20.96 -8.84 -15.01
CA GLY A 65 -19.81 -9.57 -15.56
C GLY A 65 -18.91 -8.77 -16.53
N LYS A 66 -19.08 -7.44 -16.58
CA LYS A 66 -18.32 -6.56 -17.49
C LYS A 66 -16.99 -6.20 -16.87
N THR A 67 -15.93 -6.28 -17.68
CA THR A 67 -14.58 -5.92 -17.24
C THR A 67 -14.45 -4.40 -17.12
N TRP A 68 -13.54 -3.95 -16.25
CA TRP A 68 -13.30 -2.51 -16.00
C TRP A 68 -12.99 -1.73 -17.29
N ASP A 69 -12.35 -2.38 -18.27
CA ASP A 69 -12.03 -1.81 -19.59
C ASP A 69 -13.27 -1.35 -20.37
N GLU A 70 -14.41 -2.03 -20.23
CA GLU A 70 -15.65 -1.68 -20.92
C GLU A 70 -16.35 -0.46 -20.28
N ILE A 71 -16.12 -0.25 -18.99
CA ILE A 71 -16.70 0.85 -18.21
C ILE A 71 -15.91 2.13 -18.44
N GLU A 72 -14.57 2.03 -18.50
CA GLU A 72 -13.68 3.16 -18.75
C GLU A 72 -14.01 3.88 -20.07
N GLN A 73 -14.27 3.13 -21.15
CA GLN A 73 -14.66 3.72 -22.44
C GLN A 73 -15.97 4.52 -22.39
N LYS A 74 -16.91 4.16 -21.51
CA LYS A 74 -18.21 4.84 -21.39
C LYS A 74 -18.13 6.11 -20.55
N PHE A 75 -17.21 6.17 -19.59
CA PHE A 75 -17.02 7.33 -18.72
C PHE A 75 -16.08 8.39 -19.31
N LEU A 76 -15.13 8.00 -20.15
CA LEU A 76 -14.17 8.92 -20.79
C LEU A 76 -14.64 9.46 -22.17
N SER A 77 -15.75 8.97 -22.72
CA SER A 77 -16.28 9.42 -24.01
C SER A 77 -17.29 10.58 -23.90
N LYS A 78 -17.19 11.46 -22.90
CA LYS A 78 -18.11 12.59 -22.71
C LYS A 78 -17.39 13.91 -22.52
#